data_AF-A0A0R3TTQ4-F1
#
_entry.id   AF-A0A0R3TTQ4-F1
#
_cell.length_a   1.000
_cell.length_b   1.000
_cell.length_c   1.000
_cell.angle_alpha   90.00
_cell.angle_beta   90.00
_cell.angle_gamma   90.00
#
_symmetry.space_group_name_H-M   'P 1'
#
loop_
_entity.id
_entity.type
_entity.pdbx_description
1 polymer ?
#
loop_
_entity_poly.entity_id
_entity_poly.type
_entity_poly.pdbx_seq_one_letter_code
_entity_poly.pdbx_strand_id
1 'polypeptide(L)'
;MINQKASLPMNPFADIDVVCFTQLLDFFRKSNTLLEQMCSLALETINVNYPSEQWFKVFTDGSCIESQANVGAGVSSKLFSFYAAVGHKRSAFNVEIEAIRIALCQLCYQDTKFTNAVILSDSQSAIDSIGDTFGLMSAINSIGNRETPKELQ
;
A
#
# COMPACT_ATOMS: atom_id res chain seq x y z
N MET A 1 32.42 19.83 -28.16
CA MET A 1 31.63 18.61 -27.91
C MET A 1 31.15 18.66 -26.47
N ILE A 2 29.85 18.82 -26.24
CA ILE A 2 29.28 18.92 -24.89
C ILE A 2 28.92 17.49 -24.47
N ASN A 3 29.57 17.00 -23.41
CA ASN A 3 29.21 15.73 -22.77
C ASN A 3 27.85 15.91 -22.09
N GLN A 4 26.76 15.54 -22.77
CA GLN A 4 25.47 15.32 -22.11
C GLN A 4 25.57 14.03 -21.30
N LYS A 5 25.87 14.17 -20.02
CA LYS A 5 25.72 13.09 -19.06
C LYS A 5 24.21 12.82 -18.95
N ALA A 6 23.75 11.72 -19.56
CA ALA A 6 22.37 11.28 -19.40
C ALA A 6 22.12 11.10 -17.89
N SER A 7 21.21 11.90 -17.33
CA SER A 7 20.70 11.66 -15.99
C SER A 7 20.02 10.30 -16.00
N LEU A 8 20.39 9.43 -15.06
CA LEU A 8 19.67 8.18 -14.87
C LEU A 8 18.18 8.50 -14.68
N PRO A 9 17.26 7.68 -15.24
CA PRO A 9 15.85 7.88 -15.00
C PRO A 9 15.63 7.90 -13.49
N MET A 10 14.95 8.95 -13.02
CA MET A 10 14.61 9.11 -11.61
C MET A 10 13.89 7.85 -11.15
N ASN A 11 14.39 7.21 -10.09
CA ASN A 11 13.75 6.05 -9.53
C ASN A 11 12.34 6.48 -9.09
N PRO A 12 11.26 5.93 -9.67
CA PRO A 12 9.90 6.35 -9.33
C PRO A 12 9.56 6.10 -7.86
N PHE A 13 10.33 5.25 -7.17
CA PHE A 13 10.21 4.99 -5.73
C PHE A 13 10.97 5.97 -4.85
N ALA A 14 11.77 6.90 -5.41
CA ALA A 14 12.57 7.83 -4.61
C ALA A 14 11.75 8.94 -3.93
N ASP A 15 10.48 9.12 -4.33
CA ASP A 15 9.62 10.24 -3.88
C ASP A 15 8.24 9.79 -3.40
N ILE A 16 8.02 8.48 -3.22
CA ILE A 16 6.74 7.96 -2.73
C ILE A 16 6.81 7.85 -1.21
N ASP A 17 6.19 8.81 -0.52
CA ASP A 17 5.96 8.74 0.93
C ASP A 17 4.79 7.78 1.20
N VAL A 18 5.11 6.57 1.71
CA VAL A 18 4.11 5.58 2.11
C VAL A 18 3.91 5.66 3.61
N VAL A 19 2.75 6.15 4.03
CA VAL A 19 2.33 6.17 5.43
C VAL A 19 1.26 5.12 5.66
N CYS A 20 1.47 4.27 6.67
CA CYS A 20 0.50 3.27 7.09
C CYS A 20 -0.35 3.80 8.25
N PHE A 21 -1.66 3.57 8.18
CA PHE A 21 -2.61 3.99 9.20
C PHE A 21 -3.58 2.86 9.53
N THR A 22 -3.67 2.50 10.81
CA THR A 22 -4.48 1.38 11.30
C THR A 22 -5.48 1.77 12.40
N GLN A 23 -5.52 3.05 12.76
CA GLN A 23 -6.40 3.54 13.81
C GLN A 23 -7.76 3.91 13.24
N LEU A 24 -8.83 3.68 14.01
CA LEU A 24 -10.17 4.16 13.69
C LEU A 24 -10.47 5.44 14.46
N LEU A 25 -11.49 6.19 14.04
CA LEU A 25 -11.93 7.40 14.76
C LEU A 25 -12.37 7.11 16.19
N ASP A 26 -12.90 5.90 16.45
CA ASP A 26 -13.29 5.46 17.78
C ASP A 26 -12.87 4.00 18.01
N PHE A 27 -12.75 3.63 19.28
CA PHE A 27 -12.39 2.28 19.69
C PHE A 27 -13.64 1.43 19.95
N PHE A 28 -13.66 0.22 19.41
CA PHE A 28 -14.68 -0.76 19.73
C PHE A 28 -14.09 -2.16 19.92
N ARG A 29 -14.85 -3.02 20.61
CA ARG A 29 -14.50 -4.45 20.71
C ARG A 29 -15.38 -5.25 19.76
N LYS A 30 -14.75 -6.05 18.89
CA LYS A 30 -15.47 -6.91 17.94
C LYS A 30 -16.50 -7.84 18.61
N SER A 31 -16.25 -8.28 19.86
CA SER A 31 -17.10 -9.24 20.57
C SER A 31 -18.41 -8.67 21.09
N ASN A 32 -18.58 -7.34 21.17
CA ASN A 32 -19.74 -6.71 21.80
C ASN A 32 -20.34 -5.56 20.98
N THR A 33 -19.91 -5.40 19.74
CA THR A 33 -20.34 -4.31 18.84
C THR A 33 -21.10 -4.93 17.66
N LEU A 34 -22.23 -4.35 17.29
CA LEU A 34 -22.99 -4.84 16.14
C LEU A 34 -22.23 -4.59 14.85
N LEU A 35 -22.35 -5.51 13.88
CA LEU A 35 -21.68 -5.39 12.58
C LEU A 35 -21.97 -4.05 11.90
N GLU A 36 -23.22 -3.57 11.95
CA GLU A 36 -23.62 -2.29 11.38
C GLU A 36 -22.85 -1.10 11.98
N GLN A 37 -22.58 -1.14 13.29
CA GLN A 37 -21.82 -0.10 13.97
C GLN A 37 -20.35 -0.15 13.56
N MET A 38 -19.77 -1.35 13.46
CA MET A 38 -18.40 -1.55 12.97
C MET A 38 -18.24 -1.06 11.53
N CYS A 39 -19.17 -1.41 10.65
CA CYS A 39 -19.20 -0.94 9.26
C CYS A 39 -19.36 0.57 9.19
N SER A 40 -20.28 1.15 9.96
CA SER A 40 -20.51 2.60 9.98
C SER A 40 -19.26 3.35 10.40
N LEU A 41 -18.59 2.91 11.47
CA LEU A 41 -17.38 3.54 11.96
C LEU A 41 -16.20 3.42 10.99
N ALA A 42 -16.04 2.26 10.35
CA ALA A 42 -15.00 2.06 9.33
C ALA A 42 -15.23 3.00 8.13
N LEU A 43 -16.46 3.09 7.64
CA LEU A 43 -16.83 3.98 6.53
C LEU A 43 -16.68 5.45 6.91
N GLU A 44 -17.08 5.84 8.12
CA GLU A 44 -16.89 7.19 8.64
C GLU A 44 -15.40 7.54 8.72
N THR A 45 -14.57 6.65 9.29
CA THR A 45 -13.12 6.82 9.35
C THR A 45 -12.53 7.03 7.96
N ILE A 46 -12.90 6.18 6.99
CA ILE A 46 -12.42 6.30 5.61
C ILE A 46 -12.85 7.62 4.99
N ASN A 47 -14.09 8.06 5.19
CA ASN A 47 -14.61 9.28 4.58
C ASN A 47 -14.03 10.57 5.21
N VAL A 48 -13.76 10.55 6.51
CA VAL A 48 -13.15 11.68 7.22
C VAL A 48 -11.66 11.83 6.85
N ASN A 49 -10.91 10.73 6.89
CA ASN A 49 -9.46 10.79 6.65
C ASN A 49 -9.10 10.82 5.17
N TYR A 50 -9.92 10.16 4.33
CA TYR A 50 -9.66 9.99 2.90
C TYR A 50 -10.92 10.31 2.07
N PRO A 51 -11.34 11.59 2.01
CA PRO A 51 -12.50 12.00 1.23
C PRO A 51 -12.30 11.69 -0.26
N SER A 52 -13.34 11.19 -0.93
CA SER A 52 -13.28 10.71 -2.32
C SER A 52 -12.99 11.82 -3.35
N GLU A 53 -13.19 13.08 -2.95
CA GLU A 53 -12.92 14.28 -3.74
C GLU A 53 -11.42 14.57 -3.85
N GLN A 54 -10.63 14.08 -2.88
CA GLN A 54 -9.19 14.37 -2.77
C GLN A 54 -8.32 13.11 -2.89
N TRP A 55 -8.86 11.95 -2.53
CA TRP A 55 -8.13 10.69 -2.46
C TRP A 55 -8.67 9.67 -3.44
N PHE A 56 -7.77 9.14 -4.27
CA PHE A 56 -8.06 8.01 -5.11
C PHE A 56 -8.04 6.71 -4.28
N LYS A 57 -9.20 6.06 -4.15
CA LYS A 57 -9.38 4.86 -3.33
C LYS A 57 -9.12 3.59 -4.12
N VAL A 58 -8.26 2.73 -3.58
CA VAL A 58 -7.99 1.38 -4.07
C VAL A 58 -8.31 0.40 -2.95
N PHE A 59 -9.12 -0.61 -3.23
CA PHE A 59 -9.50 -1.66 -2.31
C PHE A 59 -8.75 -2.93 -2.67
N THR A 60 -8.21 -3.62 -1.67
CA THR A 60 -7.47 -4.88 -1.84
C THR A 60 -8.09 -5.96 -0.99
N ASP A 61 -8.09 -7.20 -1.50
CA ASP A 61 -8.59 -8.35 -0.76
C ASP A 61 -7.84 -9.62 -1.20
N GLY A 62 -7.52 -10.47 -0.24
CA GLY A 62 -6.92 -11.78 -0.45
C GLY A 62 -7.94 -12.90 -0.30
N SER A 63 -8.15 -13.68 -1.35
CA SER A 63 -9.01 -14.86 -1.36
C SER A 63 -8.23 -16.17 -1.22
N CYS A 64 -8.75 -17.11 -0.43
CA CYS A 64 -8.24 -18.47 -0.32
C CYS A 64 -9.38 -19.47 -0.51
N ILE A 65 -9.21 -20.42 -1.42
CA ILE A 65 -10.14 -21.54 -1.61
C ILE A 65 -9.51 -22.78 -0.96
N GLU A 66 -9.97 -23.11 0.24
CA GLU A 66 -9.44 -24.22 1.05
C GLU A 66 -9.44 -25.56 0.30
N SER A 67 -10.46 -25.81 -0.51
CA SER A 67 -10.65 -27.08 -1.23
C SER A 67 -9.62 -27.36 -2.32
N GLN A 68 -8.92 -26.32 -2.82
CA GLN A 68 -7.97 -26.44 -3.92
C GLN A 68 -6.57 -25.94 -3.57
N ALA A 69 -6.36 -25.45 -2.33
CA ALA A 69 -5.16 -24.74 -1.91
C ALA A 69 -4.76 -23.57 -2.85
N ASN A 70 -5.73 -23.07 -3.63
CA ASN A 70 -5.56 -21.98 -4.57
C ASN A 70 -5.86 -20.67 -3.86
N VAL A 71 -4.97 -19.71 -4.07
CA VAL A 71 -5.13 -18.36 -3.54
C VAL A 71 -5.13 -17.33 -4.67
N GLY A 72 -5.86 -16.25 -4.45
CA GLY A 72 -5.93 -15.15 -5.39
C GLY A 72 -5.97 -13.80 -4.71
N ALA A 73 -5.27 -12.84 -5.28
CA ALA A 73 -5.25 -11.45 -4.85
C ALA A 73 -6.14 -10.62 -5.75
N GLY A 74 -7.00 -9.80 -5.14
CA GLY A 74 -7.90 -8.88 -5.82
C GLY A 74 -7.53 -7.43 -5.52
N VAL A 75 -7.66 -6.58 -6.54
CA VAL A 75 -7.54 -5.14 -6.41
C VAL A 75 -8.67 -4.48 -7.18
N SER A 76 -9.38 -3.54 -6.56
CA SER A 76 -10.50 -2.83 -7.16
C SER A 76 -10.40 -1.33 -6.91
N SER A 77 -10.67 -0.53 -7.92
CA SER A 77 -10.71 0.93 -7.84
C SER A 77 -11.66 1.47 -8.90
N LYS A 78 -11.86 2.79 -8.92
CA LYS A 78 -12.67 3.45 -9.96
C LYS A 78 -12.02 3.39 -11.35
N LEU A 79 -10.68 3.30 -11.44
CA LEU A 79 -9.95 3.31 -12.73
C LEU A 79 -9.53 1.93 -13.21
N PHE A 80 -9.36 0.98 -12.30
CA PHE A 80 -8.90 -0.35 -12.63
C PHE A 80 -9.41 -1.40 -11.65
N SER A 81 -9.55 -2.63 -12.14
CA SER A 81 -9.87 -3.80 -11.33
C SER A 81 -9.08 -5.00 -11.87
N PHE A 82 -8.40 -5.71 -10.97
CA PHE A 82 -7.52 -6.82 -11.31
C PHE A 82 -7.74 -7.99 -10.35
N TYR A 83 -7.52 -9.18 -10.87
CA TYR A 83 -7.42 -10.40 -10.10
C TYR A 83 -6.19 -11.18 -10.56
N ALA A 84 -5.40 -11.65 -9.60
CA ALA A 84 -4.22 -12.46 -9.87
C ALA A 84 -4.27 -13.75 -9.08
N ALA A 85 -4.10 -14.88 -9.76
CA ALA A 85 -3.83 -16.15 -9.09
C ALA A 85 -2.41 -16.12 -8.50
N VAL A 86 -2.29 -16.18 -7.18
CA VAL A 86 -1.00 -16.08 -6.47
C VAL A 86 -0.30 -17.44 -6.35
N GLY A 87 -1.03 -18.52 -6.66
CA GLY A 87 -0.51 -19.89 -6.73
C GLY A 87 -1.03 -20.78 -5.60
N HIS A 88 -0.30 -21.86 -5.31
CA HIS A 88 -0.72 -22.87 -4.34
C HIS A 88 0.00 -22.71 -2.98
N LYS A 89 -0.66 -23.08 -1.88
CA LYS A 89 -0.08 -23.18 -0.52
C LYS A 89 0.47 -21.87 0.06
N ARG A 90 -0.12 -20.73 -0.27
CA ARG A 90 0.18 -19.45 0.40
C ARG A 90 -0.80 -19.24 1.56
N SER A 91 -0.33 -18.63 2.63
CA SER A 91 -1.18 -18.16 3.72
C SER A 91 -2.04 -16.98 3.26
N ALA A 92 -3.19 -16.74 3.90
CA ALA A 92 -4.00 -15.55 3.67
C ALA A 92 -3.16 -14.26 3.74
N PHE A 93 -2.27 -14.17 4.74
CA PHE A 93 -1.31 -13.06 4.88
C PHE A 93 -0.49 -12.79 3.61
N ASN A 94 0.10 -13.82 2.99
CA ASN A 94 0.91 -13.64 1.78
C ASN A 94 0.09 -13.11 0.60
N VAL A 95 -1.20 -13.44 0.56
CA VAL A 95 -2.10 -13.05 -0.52
C VAL A 95 -2.49 -11.58 -0.35
N GLU A 96 -2.76 -11.15 0.88
CA GLU A 96 -2.98 -9.74 1.21
C GLU A 96 -1.79 -8.87 0.83
N ILE A 97 -0.58 -9.31 1.19
CA ILE A 97 0.66 -8.62 0.78
C ILE A 97 0.74 -8.52 -0.73
N GLU A 98 0.43 -9.59 -1.46
CA GLU A 98 0.48 -9.56 -2.92
C GLU A 98 -0.60 -8.65 -3.52
N ALA A 99 -1.80 -8.59 -2.93
CA ALA A 99 -2.85 -7.65 -3.33
C ALA A 99 -2.40 -6.19 -3.17
N ILE A 100 -1.78 -5.85 -2.04
CA ILE A 100 -1.20 -4.52 -1.81
C ILE A 100 -0.07 -4.23 -2.81
N ARG A 101 0.82 -5.20 -3.07
CA ARG A 101 1.91 -5.04 -4.06
C ARG A 101 1.37 -4.80 -5.47
N ILE A 102 0.34 -5.53 -5.89
CA ILE A 102 -0.32 -5.33 -7.18
C ILE A 102 -0.91 -3.92 -7.23
N ALA A 103 -1.61 -3.49 -6.18
CA ALA A 103 -2.18 -2.14 -6.10
C ALA A 103 -1.11 -1.05 -6.25
N LEU A 104 0.01 -1.16 -5.52
CA LEU A 104 1.13 -0.23 -5.63
C LEU A 104 1.72 -0.17 -7.04
N CYS A 105 1.94 -1.32 -7.68
CA CYS A 105 2.42 -1.36 -9.07
C CYS A 105 1.47 -0.65 -10.04
N GLN A 106 0.15 -0.83 -9.87
CA GLN A 106 -0.83 -0.16 -10.72
C GLN A 106 -0.89 1.35 -10.47
N LEU A 107 -0.76 1.78 -9.22
CA LEU A 107 -0.67 3.20 -8.87
C LEU A 107 0.58 3.85 -9.48
N CYS A 108 1.73 3.17 -9.47
CA CYS A 108 2.95 3.67 -10.12
C CYS A 108 2.78 3.85 -11.64
N TYR A 109 1.96 3.01 -12.28
CA TYR A 109 1.67 3.14 -13.72
C TYR A 109 0.64 4.24 -14.03
N GLN A 110 -0.12 4.69 -13.04
CA GLN A 110 -1.20 5.67 -13.17
C GLN A 110 -0.92 6.98 -12.39
N ASP A 111 0.35 7.23 -12.05
CA ASP A 111 0.82 8.31 -11.16
C ASP A 111 0.34 9.73 -11.54
N THR A 112 0.06 9.96 -12.82
CA THR A 112 -0.47 11.24 -13.33
C THR A 112 -1.99 11.40 -13.21
N LYS A 113 -2.73 10.37 -12.78
CA LYS A 113 -4.22 10.36 -12.78
C LYS A 113 -4.84 10.77 -11.44
N PHE A 114 -4.04 10.93 -10.41
CA PHE A 114 -4.49 11.31 -9.06
C PHE A 114 -3.41 12.15 -8.38
N THR A 115 -3.81 12.96 -7.40
CA THR A 115 -2.85 13.71 -6.56
C THR A 115 -2.44 12.87 -5.35
N ASN A 116 -3.42 12.26 -4.69
CA ASN A 116 -3.22 11.39 -3.53
C ASN A 116 -3.96 10.07 -3.77
N ALA A 117 -3.39 8.95 -3.32
CA ALA A 117 -4.04 7.65 -3.36
C ALA A 117 -3.97 6.97 -1.99
N VAL A 118 -5.01 6.19 -1.68
CA VAL A 118 -5.08 5.36 -0.47
C VAL A 118 -5.40 3.92 -0.87
N ILE A 119 -4.64 2.98 -0.33
CA ILE A 119 -4.93 1.55 -0.41
C ILE A 119 -5.64 1.14 0.89
N LEU A 120 -6.81 0.53 0.74
CA LEU A 120 -7.66 0.06 1.82
C LEU A 120 -7.59 -1.47 1.85
N SER A 121 -6.99 -2.02 2.90
CA SER A 121 -6.93 -3.45 3.22
C SER A 121 -7.59 -3.69 4.56
N ASP A 122 -8.28 -4.82 4.72
CA ASP A 122 -8.84 -5.26 5.99
C ASP A 122 -7.84 -6.06 6.84
N SER A 123 -6.66 -6.33 6.31
CA SER A 123 -5.58 -7.08 6.95
C SER A 123 -4.59 -6.16 7.65
N GLN A 124 -4.82 -5.93 8.94
CA GLN A 124 -3.92 -5.12 9.77
C GLN A 124 -2.47 -5.63 9.75
N SER A 125 -2.26 -6.95 9.80
CA SER A 125 -0.91 -7.53 9.73
C SER A 125 -0.21 -7.24 8.40
N ALA A 126 -0.96 -7.21 7.28
CA ALA A 126 -0.40 -6.86 5.98
C ALA A 126 -0.01 -5.38 5.93
N ILE A 127 -0.85 -4.49 6.47
CA ILE A 127 -0.57 -3.05 6.58
C ILE A 127 0.71 -2.82 7.40
N ASP A 128 0.80 -3.44 8.57
CA ASP A 128 1.96 -3.30 9.47
C ASP A 128 3.26 -3.79 8.79
N SER A 129 3.21 -4.96 8.14
CA SER A 129 4.38 -5.53 7.44
C SER A 129 4.88 -4.67 6.28
N ILE A 130 3.96 -4.00 5.56
CA ILE A 130 4.32 -3.10 4.47
C ILE A 130 4.94 -1.82 5.04
N GLY A 131 4.37 -1.27 6.11
CA GLY A 131 4.91 -0.11 6.82
C GLY A 131 6.35 -0.32 7.31
N ASP A 132 6.62 -1.48 7.91
CA ASP A 132 7.98 -1.86 8.34
C ASP A 132 8.96 -1.93 7.16
N THR A 133 8.51 -2.47 6.03
CA THR A 133 9.35 -2.61 4.83
C THR A 133 9.71 -1.23 4.24
N PHE A 134 8.75 -0.32 4.12
CA PHE A 134 8.99 1.03 3.63
C PHE A 134 9.82 1.86 4.63
N GLY A 135 9.56 1.72 5.93
CA GLY A 135 10.36 2.33 6.99
C GLY A 135 11.83 1.89 6.91
N LEU A 136 12.08 0.60 6.71
CA LEU A 136 13.43 0.06 6.53
C LEU A 136 14.10 0.61 5.25
N MET A 137 13.36 0.68 4.14
CA MET A 137 13.91 1.17 2.87
C MET A 137 14.25 2.68 2.94
N SER A 138 13.43 3.48 3.62
CA SER A 138 13.72 4.88 3.93
C SER A 138 14.97 5.03 4.79
N ALA A 139 15.12 4.20 5.85
CA ALA A 139 16.30 4.19 6.69
C ALA A 139 17.59 3.82 5.93
N ILE A 140 17.53 2.83 5.03
CA ILE A 140 18.67 2.43 4.18
C ILE A 140 19.07 3.57 3.22
N ASN A 141 18.10 4.22 2.57
CA ASN A 141 18.38 5.35 1.68
C ASN A 141 18.98 6.55 2.42
N SER A 142 18.57 6.81 3.67
CA SER A 142 19.16 7.85 4.53
C SER A 142 20.63 7.56 4.88
N ILE A 143 21.00 6.27 5.00
CA ILE A 143 22.39 5.87 5.25
C ILE A 143 23.24 6.02 3.98
N GLY A 144 22.70 5.67 2.81
CA GLY A 144 23.41 5.78 1.52
C GLY A 144 23.67 7.21 1.02
N ASN A 145 22.88 8.19 1.49
CA ASN A 145 23.02 9.61 1.13
C ASN A 145 23.95 10.41 2.06
N ARG A 146 24.63 9.77 3.01
CA ARG A 146 25.71 10.43 3.75
C ARG A 146 26.93 10.53 2.84
N GLU A 147 27.03 11.62 2.07
CA GLU A 147 28.26 11.97 1.36
C GLU A 147 29.45 11.89 2.33
N THR A 148 30.48 11.16 1.92
CA THR A 148 31.77 11.11 2.61
C THR A 148 32.25 12.55 2.87
N PRO A 149 32.62 12.92 4.10
CA PRO A 149 33.16 14.25 4.37
C PRO A 149 34.35 14.46 3.46
N LYS A 150 34.32 15.52 2.64
CA LYS A 150 35.51 15.98 1.92
C LYS A 150 36.53 16.35 2.99
N GLU A 151 37.57 15.54 3.15
CA GLU A 151 38.74 15.93 3.92
C GLU A 151 39.27 17.23 3.34
N LEU A 152 39.37 18.24 4.20
CA LEU A 152 40.04 19.51 3.91
C LEU A 152 41.52 19.22 3.71
N GLN A 153 42.00 19.36 2.47
CA GLN A 153 43.39 19.66 2.14
C GLN A 153 43.44 20.86 1.20
#